data_AF-A0AAW9I2E0-F1
#
_entry.id   AF-A0AAW9I2E0-F1
#
_cell.length_a   1.000
_cell.length_b   1.000
_cell.length_c   1.000
_cell.angle_alpha   90.00
_cell.angle_beta   90.00
_cell.angle_gamma   90.00
#
_symmetry.space_group_name_H-M   'P 1'
#
loop_
_entity.id
_entity.type
_entity.pdbx_description
1 polymer ?
#
loop_
_entity_poly.entity_id
_entity_poly.type
_entity_poly.pdbx_seq_one_letter_code
_entity_poly.pdbx_strand_id
1 'polypeptide(L)'
;MLLMTLCCEEEKNLIEDIQSIKSVLKSKGIIIGVSESISCGTHFVKIYYGNSDFDEKIRETIMLYISNVIYNVIIEHYREKEMLHYMNENYFFLKHDEILEIDLAINKILKGEQKICSDKDFYCLNKVNDIIENIKEFILENDYINIEGFITFRMKPLLKDIECIIDKVVEDYMIEKEYNEFIKLLKYFVDIQDCKLEEVNIIVQRNGSYEVKDSKGLDIFKDFLNEITDIAEEGIINIEDIIISGLITNAPKKIKIYNEEYCINKEFIQTIKSVFGERVETHSSYNNILKK
;
A
#
# COMPACT_ATOMS: atom_id res chain seq x y z
N MET A 1 9.09 -20.58 36.91
CA MET A 1 7.70 -20.24 37.31
C MET A 1 6.76 -20.47 36.12
N LEU A 2 5.57 -21.04 36.30
CA LEU A 2 4.57 -21.10 35.22
C LEU A 2 4.05 -19.68 34.97
N LEU A 3 4.06 -19.23 33.71
CA LEU A 3 3.56 -17.93 33.31
C LEU A 3 2.14 -18.02 32.75
N MET A 4 1.92 -18.96 31.85
CA MET A 4 0.65 -19.07 31.12
C MET A 4 0.46 -20.47 30.57
N THR A 5 -0.81 -20.84 30.39
CA THR A 5 -1.22 -22.01 29.61
C THR A 5 -2.08 -21.55 28.44
N LEU A 6 -1.65 -21.88 27.22
CA LEU A 6 -2.45 -21.71 26.01
C LEU A 6 -3.06 -23.06 25.64
N CYS A 7 -4.32 -23.02 25.23
CA CYS A 7 -5.13 -24.18 24.86
C CYS A 7 -5.63 -23.97 23.43
N CYS A 8 -5.32 -24.90 22.53
CA CYS A 8 -5.74 -24.86 21.13
C CYS A 8 -6.10 -26.25 20.60
N GLU A 9 -6.94 -26.31 19.58
CA GLU A 9 -7.26 -27.56 18.87
C GLU A 9 -6.17 -27.94 17.86
N GLU A 10 -6.09 -29.23 17.49
CA GLU A 10 -5.03 -29.89 16.69
C GLU A 10 -4.63 -29.18 15.38
N GLU A 11 -5.50 -28.35 14.78
CA GLU A 11 -5.22 -27.69 13.49
C GLU A 11 -4.17 -26.57 13.56
N LYS A 12 -3.72 -26.17 14.75
CA LYS A 12 -2.80 -25.04 14.94
C LYS A 12 -1.42 -25.50 15.45
N ASN A 13 -0.36 -25.25 14.69
CA ASN A 13 1.05 -25.49 15.08
C ASN A 13 1.57 -24.50 16.15
N LEU A 14 0.74 -24.20 17.16
CA LEU A 14 1.01 -23.20 18.20
C LEU A 14 2.32 -23.48 18.96
N ILE A 15 2.64 -24.77 19.17
CA ILE A 15 3.87 -25.17 19.85
C ILE A 15 5.12 -24.82 19.04
N GLU A 16 5.09 -24.96 17.72
CA GLU A 16 6.22 -24.62 16.84
C GLU A 16 6.46 -23.11 16.83
N ASP A 17 5.38 -22.33 16.74
CA ASP A 17 5.44 -20.87 16.77
C ASP A 17 6.02 -20.35 18.08
N ILE A 18 5.58 -20.90 19.22
CA ILE A 18 6.11 -20.52 20.54
C ILE A 18 7.57 -20.98 20.71
N GLN A 19 7.93 -22.14 20.15
CA GLN A 19 9.31 -22.59 20.15
C GLN A 19 10.22 -21.67 19.33
N SER A 20 9.73 -21.09 18.23
CA SER A 20 10.50 -20.15 17.41
C SER A 20 10.90 -18.91 18.22
N ILE A 21 10.00 -18.40 19.07
CA ILE A 21 10.22 -17.23 19.93
C ILE A 21 11.26 -17.48 21.01
N LYS A 22 11.43 -18.72 21.46
CA LYS A 22 12.43 -19.07 22.49
C LYS A 22 13.84 -18.64 22.07
N SER A 23 14.17 -18.78 20.79
CA SER A 23 15.47 -18.35 20.25
C SER A 23 15.65 -16.83 20.32
N VAL A 24 14.59 -16.09 19.97
CA VAL A 24 14.54 -14.63 19.98
C VAL A 24 14.66 -14.08 21.40
N LEU A 25 13.84 -14.58 22.34
CA LEU A 25 13.88 -14.19 23.75
C LEU A 25 15.23 -14.51 24.39
N LYS A 26 15.83 -15.67 24.06
CA LYS A 26 17.16 -16.04 24.57
C LYS A 26 18.23 -15.04 24.14
N SER A 27 18.13 -14.50 22.92
CA SER A 27 19.06 -13.46 22.45
C SER A 27 18.95 -12.15 23.25
N LYS A 28 17.79 -11.92 23.88
CA LYS A 28 17.51 -10.80 24.79
C LYS A 28 17.78 -11.11 26.27
N GLY A 29 18.40 -12.26 26.57
CA GLY A 29 18.67 -12.70 27.95
C GLY A 29 17.46 -13.31 28.68
N ILE A 30 16.32 -13.48 28.01
CA ILE A 30 15.09 -14.03 28.59
C ILE A 30 15.01 -15.52 28.29
N ILE A 31 15.06 -16.37 29.32
CA ILE A 31 14.99 -17.83 29.16
C ILE A 31 13.60 -18.33 29.50
N ILE A 32 12.90 -18.84 28.48
CA ILE A 32 11.60 -19.50 28.64
C ILE A 32 11.70 -21.02 28.46
N GLY A 33 10.92 -21.75 29.24
CA GLY A 33 10.60 -23.16 29.05
C GLY A 33 9.24 -23.30 28.40
N VAL A 34 9.06 -24.32 27.57
CA VAL A 34 7.79 -24.61 26.91
C VAL A 34 7.56 -26.11 27.03
N SER A 35 6.37 -26.52 27.43
CA SER A 35 5.95 -27.92 27.42
C SER A 35 4.57 -28.05 26.83
N GLU A 36 4.33 -29.13 26.12
CA GLU A 36 3.03 -29.47 25.56
C GLU A 36 2.48 -30.74 26.21
N SER A 37 1.17 -30.75 26.44
CA SER A 37 0.42 -31.96 26.74
C SER A 37 -0.84 -31.99 25.90
N ILE A 38 -1.18 -33.15 25.35
CA ILE A 38 -2.35 -33.32 24.49
C ILE A 38 -3.40 -34.14 25.24
N SER A 39 -4.65 -33.68 25.23
CA SER A 39 -5.78 -34.40 25.80
C SER A 39 -7.00 -34.22 24.91
N CYS A 40 -7.56 -35.33 24.44
CA CYS A 40 -8.76 -35.35 23.59
C CYS A 40 -8.67 -34.45 22.32
N GLY A 41 -7.51 -34.42 21.65
CA GLY A 41 -7.29 -33.57 20.46
C GLY A 41 -7.06 -32.09 20.77
N THR A 42 -7.01 -31.72 22.05
CA THR A 42 -6.69 -30.36 22.50
C THR A 42 -5.25 -30.31 23.02
N HIS A 43 -4.47 -29.38 22.50
CA HIS A 43 -3.11 -29.09 22.90
C HIS A 43 -3.10 -28.07 24.03
N PHE A 44 -2.33 -28.36 25.08
CA PHE A 44 -2.11 -27.47 26.21
C PHE A 44 -0.63 -27.10 26.26
N VAL A 45 -0.31 -25.90 25.80
CA VAL A 45 1.04 -25.36 25.77
C VAL A 45 1.28 -24.52 27.01
N LYS A 46 2.17 -24.99 27.89
CA LYS A 46 2.56 -24.29 29.11
C LYS A 46 3.88 -23.57 28.90
N ILE A 47 3.89 -22.28 29.26
CA ILE A 47 5.05 -21.41 29.13
C ILE A 47 5.58 -21.09 30.52
N TYR A 48 6.87 -21.31 30.72
CA TYR A 48 7.56 -21.16 31.99
C TYR A 48 8.66 -20.11 31.88
N TYR A 49 8.85 -19.31 32.92
CA TYR A 49 10.04 -18.48 33.08
C TYR A 49 11.13 -19.25 33.85
N GLY A 50 12.35 -19.24 33.33
CA GLY A 50 13.47 -20.04 33.83
C GLY A 50 14.29 -19.41 34.96
N ASN A 51 14.26 -18.08 35.11
CA ASN A 51 15.12 -17.37 36.06
C ASN A 51 14.35 -16.89 37.30
N SER A 52 15.08 -16.51 38.35
CA SER A 52 14.52 -15.98 39.61
C SER A 52 14.29 -14.47 39.60
N ASP A 53 14.90 -13.74 38.66
CA ASP A 53 14.83 -12.28 38.47
C ASP A 53 13.59 -11.89 37.65
N PHE A 54 12.42 -12.38 38.07
CA PHE A 54 11.17 -12.05 37.38
C PHE A 54 10.71 -10.64 37.76
N ASP A 55 10.60 -9.76 36.77
CA ASP A 55 9.97 -8.45 36.91
C ASP A 55 8.83 -8.25 35.89
N GLU A 56 8.05 -7.18 36.09
CA GLU A 56 6.89 -6.89 35.24
C GLU A 56 7.29 -6.60 33.79
N LYS A 57 8.46 -6.00 33.56
CA LYS A 57 8.95 -5.69 32.20
C LYS A 57 9.26 -6.96 31.42
N ILE A 58 9.82 -7.98 32.09
CA ILE A 58 10.07 -9.29 31.49
C ILE A 58 8.74 -9.98 31.20
N ARG A 59 7.74 -9.91 32.10
CA ARG A 59 6.38 -10.41 31.85
C ARG A 59 5.78 -9.76 30.61
N GLU A 60 5.73 -8.43 30.56
CA GLU A 60 5.23 -7.65 29.42
C GLU A 60 5.93 -8.01 28.12
N THR A 61 7.26 -8.15 28.15
CA THR A 61 8.03 -8.54 26.97
C THR A 61 7.63 -9.93 26.49
N ILE A 62 7.58 -10.93 27.36
CA ILE A 62 7.18 -12.29 27.00
C ILE A 62 5.75 -12.30 26.46
N MET A 63 4.83 -11.57 27.10
CA MET A 63 3.44 -11.47 26.66
C MET A 63 3.32 -10.79 25.30
N LEU A 64 4.11 -9.76 25.00
CA LEU A 64 4.13 -9.16 23.67
C LEU A 64 4.48 -10.19 22.58
N TYR A 65 5.50 -11.03 22.82
CA TYR A 65 5.88 -12.07 21.87
C TYR A 65 4.80 -13.15 21.72
N ILE A 66 4.17 -13.57 22.82
CA ILE A 66 3.05 -14.52 22.77
C ILE A 66 1.86 -13.92 22.02
N SER A 67 1.58 -12.63 22.21
CA SER A 67 0.49 -11.91 21.54
C SER A 67 0.69 -11.89 20.02
N ASN A 68 1.92 -11.79 19.55
CA ASN A 68 2.24 -11.92 18.12
C ASN A 68 1.92 -13.32 17.56
N VAL A 69 2.16 -14.39 18.34
CA VAL A 69 1.75 -15.75 17.92
C VAL A 69 0.24 -15.84 17.81
N ILE A 70 -0.47 -15.38 18.85
CA ILE A 70 -1.93 -15.42 18.88
C ILE A 70 -2.51 -14.58 17.74
N TYR A 71 -1.91 -13.41 17.46
CA TYR A 71 -2.24 -12.57 16.32
C TYR A 71 -2.12 -13.35 15.00
N ASN A 72 -1.01 -14.03 14.75
CA ASN A 72 -0.84 -14.81 13.53
C ASN A 72 -1.90 -15.90 13.39
N VAL A 73 -2.23 -16.60 14.48
CA VAL A 73 -3.29 -17.60 14.50
C VAL A 73 -4.66 -16.99 14.16
N ILE A 74 -4.96 -15.79 14.68
CA ILE A 74 -6.19 -15.05 14.38
C ILE A 74 -6.23 -14.65 12.90
N ILE A 75 -5.13 -14.11 12.37
CA ILE A 75 -5.04 -13.72 10.97
C ILE A 75 -5.26 -14.92 10.05
N GLU A 76 -4.56 -16.03 10.26
CA GLU A 76 -4.75 -17.22 9.42
C GLU A 76 -6.18 -17.75 9.50
N HIS A 77 -6.79 -17.76 10.69
CA HIS A 77 -8.21 -18.12 10.84
C HIS A 77 -9.14 -17.18 10.05
N TYR A 78 -8.96 -15.87 10.18
CA TYR A 78 -9.77 -14.89 9.47
C TYR A 78 -9.61 -15.01 7.94
N ARG A 79 -8.38 -15.21 7.47
CA ARG A 79 -8.09 -15.38 6.04
C ARG A 79 -8.78 -16.61 5.46
N GLU A 80 -8.74 -17.72 6.18
CA GLU A 80 -9.37 -18.98 5.74
C GLU A 80 -10.89 -18.94 5.76
N LYS A 81 -11.50 -18.24 6.73
CA LYS A 81 -12.94 -18.34 7.00
C LYS A 81 -13.76 -17.14 6.52
N GLU A 82 -13.19 -15.94 6.53
CA GLU A 82 -13.98 -14.70 6.45
C GLU A 82 -13.46 -13.71 5.38
N MET A 83 -12.14 -13.59 5.16
CA MET A 83 -11.57 -12.53 4.33
C MET A 83 -12.11 -12.50 2.90
N LEU A 84 -12.15 -13.65 2.20
CA LEU A 84 -12.68 -13.71 0.83
C LEU A 84 -14.18 -13.37 0.79
N HIS A 85 -14.93 -13.77 1.82
CA HIS A 85 -16.35 -13.43 1.92
C HIS A 85 -16.53 -11.92 2.11
N TYR A 86 -15.79 -11.32 3.05
CA TYR A 86 -15.78 -9.87 3.29
C TYR A 86 -15.46 -9.09 2.01
N MET A 87 -14.42 -9.51 1.27
CA MET A 87 -14.05 -8.84 0.01
C MET A 87 -15.14 -8.97 -1.06
N ASN A 88 -15.75 -10.15 -1.21
CA ASN A 88 -16.81 -10.34 -2.21
C ASN A 88 -18.10 -9.59 -1.87
N GLU A 89 -18.44 -9.44 -0.58
CA GLU A 89 -19.63 -8.70 -0.17
C GLU A 89 -19.45 -7.18 -0.31
N ASN A 90 -18.31 -6.65 0.15
CA ASN A 90 -18.08 -5.20 0.19
C ASN A 90 -17.49 -4.65 -1.12
N TYR A 91 -16.80 -5.49 -1.89
CA TYR A 91 -16.10 -5.11 -3.12
C TYR A 91 -16.47 -5.98 -4.31
N PHE A 92 -17.77 -6.31 -4.43
CA PHE A 92 -18.33 -7.16 -5.49
C PHE A 92 -18.04 -6.70 -6.93
N PHE A 93 -17.60 -5.45 -7.12
CA PHE A 93 -17.25 -4.88 -8.43
C PHE A 93 -15.81 -5.22 -8.87
N LEU A 94 -14.98 -5.74 -7.97
CA LEU A 94 -13.62 -6.18 -8.29
C LEU A 94 -13.65 -7.51 -9.05
N LYS A 95 -12.78 -7.62 -10.05
CA LYS A 95 -12.59 -8.88 -10.77
C LYS A 95 -11.73 -9.85 -9.95
N HIS A 96 -11.75 -11.12 -10.34
CA HIS A 96 -11.05 -12.16 -9.59
C HIS A 96 -9.53 -11.95 -9.54
N ASP A 97 -8.92 -11.52 -10.65
CA ASP A 97 -7.50 -11.17 -10.72
C ASP A 97 -7.15 -9.98 -9.83
N GLU A 98 -8.03 -8.97 -9.75
CA GLU A 98 -7.86 -7.81 -8.88
C GLU A 98 -7.95 -8.21 -7.39
N ILE A 99 -8.89 -9.08 -7.03
CA ILE A 99 -9.01 -9.64 -5.68
C ILE A 99 -7.74 -10.39 -5.27
N LEU A 100 -7.15 -11.18 -6.17
CA LEU A 100 -5.90 -11.90 -5.90
C LEU A 100 -4.72 -10.94 -5.67
N GLU A 101 -4.62 -9.88 -6.45
CA GLU A 101 -3.58 -8.85 -6.28
C GLU A 101 -3.71 -8.13 -4.93
N ILE A 102 -4.95 -7.76 -4.57
CA ILE A 102 -5.26 -7.10 -3.30
C ILE A 102 -5.01 -8.04 -2.11
N ASP A 103 -5.42 -9.31 -2.18
CA ASP A 103 -5.14 -10.31 -1.13
C ASP A 103 -3.64 -10.46 -0.88
N LEU A 104 -2.83 -10.51 -1.94
CA LEU A 104 -1.37 -10.57 -1.82
C LEU A 104 -0.79 -9.33 -1.12
N ALA A 105 -1.33 -8.14 -1.41
CA ALA A 105 -0.91 -6.90 -0.76
C ALA A 105 -1.29 -6.88 0.74
N ILE A 106 -2.54 -7.25 1.06
CA ILE A 106 -3.02 -7.36 2.44
C ILE A 106 -2.20 -8.38 3.22
N ASN A 107 -1.91 -9.55 2.64
CA ASN A 107 -1.12 -10.59 3.29
C ASN A 107 0.29 -10.11 3.67
N LYS A 108 0.97 -9.34 2.81
CA LYS A 108 2.28 -8.75 3.13
C LYS A 108 2.21 -7.78 4.31
N ILE A 109 1.12 -7.02 4.41
CA ILE A 109 0.88 -6.09 5.52
C ILE A 109 0.66 -6.85 6.81
N LEU A 110 -0.29 -7.80 6.80
CA LEU A 110 -0.67 -8.56 7.99
C LEU A 110 0.49 -9.42 8.53
N LYS A 111 1.39 -9.90 7.67
CA LYS A 111 2.61 -10.63 8.06
C LYS A 111 3.80 -9.74 8.43
N GLY A 112 3.66 -8.41 8.33
CA GLY A 112 4.74 -7.46 8.63
C GLY A 112 5.92 -7.53 7.64
N GLU A 113 5.70 -8.06 6.44
CA GLU A 113 6.71 -8.18 5.38
C GLU A 113 6.83 -6.91 4.54
N GLN A 114 5.90 -5.97 4.72
CA GLN A 114 5.89 -4.71 3.98
C GLN A 114 6.90 -3.71 4.54
N LYS A 115 7.63 -3.05 3.64
CA LYS A 115 8.49 -1.93 3.99
C LYS A 115 7.63 -0.67 4.16
N ILE A 116 7.79 0.05 5.28
CA ILE A 116 7.08 1.29 5.55
C ILE A 116 7.61 2.38 4.60
N CYS A 117 6.81 2.81 3.63
CA CYS A 117 7.20 3.79 2.62
C CYS A 117 6.11 4.83 2.32
N SER A 118 4.92 4.69 2.89
CA SER A 118 3.76 5.56 2.64
C SER A 118 2.88 5.74 3.88
N ASP A 119 1.98 6.72 3.83
CA ASP A 119 0.97 6.96 4.88
C ASP A 119 0.03 5.78 5.06
N LYS A 120 -0.31 5.08 3.96
CA LYS A 120 -1.03 3.79 3.99
C LYS A 120 -0.32 2.79 4.88
N ASP A 121 0.98 2.60 4.67
CA ASP A 121 1.74 1.58 5.38
C ASP A 121 1.81 1.90 6.88
N PHE A 122 1.95 3.20 7.22
CA PHE A 122 1.92 3.65 8.61
C PHE A 122 0.55 3.42 9.27
N TYR A 123 -0.54 3.76 8.57
CA TYR A 123 -1.90 3.51 9.02
C TYR A 123 -2.13 2.02 9.30
N CYS A 124 -1.80 1.15 8.33
CA CYS A 124 -2.01 -0.28 8.46
C CYS A 124 -1.14 -0.89 9.57
N LEU A 125 0.11 -0.45 9.71
CA LEU A 125 0.99 -0.89 10.79
C LEU A 125 0.41 -0.54 12.17
N ASN A 126 -0.15 0.67 12.32
CA ASN A 126 -0.79 1.04 13.58
C ASN A 126 -1.99 0.14 13.88
N LYS A 127 -2.81 -0.20 12.88
CA LYS A 127 -3.90 -1.16 13.05
C LYS A 127 -3.42 -2.55 13.48
N VAL A 128 -2.34 -3.05 12.89
CA VAL A 128 -1.72 -4.31 13.33
C VAL A 128 -1.24 -4.22 14.79
N ASN A 129 -0.59 -3.12 15.16
CA ASN A 129 -0.12 -2.91 16.53
C ASN A 129 -1.29 -2.80 17.52
N ASP A 130 -2.38 -2.13 17.15
CA ASP A 130 -3.59 -2.03 17.97
C ASP A 130 -4.16 -3.42 18.25
N ILE A 131 -4.25 -4.30 17.24
CA ILE A 131 -4.71 -5.69 17.41
C ILE A 131 -3.79 -6.45 18.38
N ILE A 132 -2.47 -6.36 18.17
CA ILE A 132 -1.48 -7.05 19.01
C ILE A 132 -1.54 -6.55 20.45
N GLU A 133 -1.71 -5.24 20.66
CA GLU A 133 -1.80 -4.64 21.99
C GLU A 133 -3.08 -5.08 22.71
N ASN A 134 -4.23 -5.10 22.01
CA ASN A 134 -5.48 -5.62 22.55
C ASN A 134 -5.35 -7.10 22.99
N ILE A 135 -4.67 -7.92 22.19
CA ILE A 135 -4.36 -9.31 22.57
C ILE A 135 -3.46 -9.31 23.81
N LYS A 136 -2.42 -8.47 23.84
CA LYS A 136 -1.46 -8.39 24.95
C LYS A 136 -2.12 -8.02 26.26
N GLU A 137 -2.95 -6.99 26.27
CA GLU A 137 -3.71 -6.56 27.45
C GLU A 137 -4.58 -7.71 27.97
N PHE A 138 -5.28 -8.41 27.08
CA PHE A 138 -6.09 -9.56 27.47
C PHE A 138 -5.25 -10.69 28.10
N ILE A 139 -4.10 -11.02 27.50
CA ILE A 139 -3.30 -12.14 28.01
C ILE A 139 -2.56 -11.79 29.30
N LEU A 140 -2.26 -10.51 29.54
CA LEU A 140 -1.63 -10.07 30.79
C LEU A 140 -2.51 -10.34 32.00
N GLU A 141 -3.83 -10.24 31.84
CA GLU A 141 -4.84 -10.46 32.88
C GLU A 141 -5.21 -11.94 33.08
N ASN A 142 -4.77 -12.85 32.19
CA ASN A 142 -5.25 -14.23 32.16
C ASN A 142 -4.10 -15.24 32.06
N ASP A 143 -3.89 -16.06 33.10
CA ASP A 143 -2.84 -17.09 33.07
C ASP A 143 -3.26 -18.37 32.29
N TYR A 144 -4.51 -18.43 31.81
CA TYR A 144 -5.05 -19.50 30.98
C TYR A 144 -5.87 -18.94 29.82
N ILE A 145 -5.57 -19.36 28.60
CA ILE A 145 -6.25 -18.88 27.39
C ILE A 145 -6.64 -20.06 26.52
N ASN A 146 -7.92 -20.13 26.19
CA ASN A 146 -8.43 -20.99 25.12
C ASN A 146 -8.51 -20.15 23.83
N ILE A 147 -7.72 -20.53 22.82
CA ILE A 147 -7.55 -19.77 21.59
C ILE A 147 -8.83 -19.76 20.75
N GLU A 148 -9.54 -20.88 20.65
CA GLU A 148 -10.81 -21.00 19.92
C GLU A 148 -11.89 -20.14 20.56
N GLY A 149 -11.95 -20.11 21.90
CA GLY A 149 -12.82 -19.23 22.67
C GLY A 149 -12.44 -17.77 22.49
N PHE A 150 -11.15 -17.44 22.44
CA PHE A 150 -10.71 -16.08 22.14
C PHE A 150 -11.18 -15.66 20.74
N ILE A 151 -10.96 -16.49 19.73
CA ILE A 151 -11.43 -16.25 18.36
C ILE A 151 -12.97 -16.08 18.33
N THR A 152 -13.70 -16.99 18.96
CA THR A 152 -15.18 -16.99 18.91
C THR A 152 -15.79 -15.77 19.59
N PHE A 153 -15.26 -15.38 20.76
CA PHE A 153 -15.92 -14.38 21.62
C PHE A 153 -15.26 -13.00 21.59
N ARG A 154 -13.97 -12.91 21.25
CA ARG A 154 -13.17 -11.67 21.33
C ARG A 154 -12.56 -11.23 19.99
N MET A 155 -12.72 -12.00 18.91
CA MET A 155 -12.20 -11.57 17.61
C MET A 155 -12.98 -10.39 17.04
N LYS A 156 -14.28 -10.25 17.33
CA LYS A 156 -15.16 -9.24 16.70
C LYS A 156 -14.63 -7.81 16.71
N PRO A 157 -14.08 -7.27 17.82
CA PRO A 157 -13.47 -5.93 17.80
C PRO A 157 -12.21 -5.87 16.95
N LEU A 158 -11.39 -6.94 16.95
CA LEU A 158 -10.15 -7.04 16.18
C LEU A 158 -10.42 -7.13 14.67
N LEU A 159 -11.55 -7.75 14.27
CA LEU A 159 -11.96 -7.84 12.87
C LEU A 159 -12.09 -6.46 12.25
N LYS A 160 -12.62 -5.48 12.97
CA LYS A 160 -12.78 -4.12 12.45
C LYS A 160 -11.45 -3.49 12.04
N ASP A 161 -10.38 -3.77 12.79
CA ASP A 161 -9.06 -3.26 12.45
C ASP A 161 -8.47 -3.98 11.22
N ILE A 162 -8.75 -5.29 11.06
CA ILE A 162 -8.40 -6.02 9.84
C ILE A 162 -9.19 -5.49 8.64
N GLU A 163 -10.51 -5.31 8.78
CA GLU A 163 -11.40 -4.72 7.78
C GLU A 163 -10.91 -3.32 7.38
N CYS A 164 -10.54 -2.47 8.33
CA CYS A 164 -9.93 -1.15 8.04
C CYS A 164 -8.65 -1.25 7.20
N ILE A 165 -7.80 -2.26 7.43
CA ILE A 165 -6.62 -2.52 6.60
C ILE A 165 -7.04 -2.91 5.19
N ILE A 166 -8.01 -3.83 5.05
CA ILE A 166 -8.55 -4.25 3.74
C ILE A 166 -9.07 -3.03 3.00
N ASP A 167 -9.91 -2.22 3.65
CA ASP A 167 -10.55 -1.05 3.07
C ASP A 167 -9.52 -0.05 2.57
N LYS A 168 -8.48 0.21 3.36
CA LYS A 168 -7.41 1.14 2.96
C LYS A 168 -6.60 0.61 1.77
N VAL A 169 -6.31 -0.68 1.73
CA VAL A 169 -5.59 -1.29 0.60
C VAL A 169 -6.44 -1.24 -0.67
N VAL A 170 -7.74 -1.52 -0.56
CA VAL A 170 -8.68 -1.46 -1.69
C VAL A 170 -8.84 -0.01 -2.18
N GLU A 171 -8.96 0.97 -1.28
CA GLU A 171 -9.03 2.39 -1.63
C GLU A 171 -7.83 2.81 -2.48
N ASP A 172 -6.61 2.50 -2.00
CA ASP A 172 -5.39 2.91 -2.72
C ASP A 172 -5.25 2.15 -4.04
N TYR A 173 -5.64 0.87 -4.09
CA TYR A 173 -5.73 0.12 -5.35
C TYR A 173 -6.71 0.78 -6.35
N MET A 174 -7.86 1.23 -5.86
CA MET A 174 -8.87 1.88 -6.70
C MET A 174 -8.37 3.21 -7.26
N ILE A 175 -7.65 4.01 -6.48
CA ILE A 175 -7.02 5.25 -6.95
C ILE A 175 -6.03 4.95 -8.09
N GLU A 176 -5.15 3.96 -7.91
CA GLU A 176 -4.20 3.55 -8.96
C GLU A 176 -4.90 3.02 -10.21
N LYS A 177 -5.97 2.24 -10.03
CA LYS A 177 -6.78 1.71 -11.13
C LYS A 177 -7.48 2.84 -11.90
N GLU A 178 -8.11 3.78 -11.21
CA GLU A 178 -8.77 4.94 -11.82
C GLU A 178 -7.78 5.78 -12.62
N TYR A 179 -6.59 6.03 -12.08
CA TYR A 179 -5.51 6.71 -12.81
C TYR A 179 -5.13 5.94 -14.08
N ASN A 180 -4.92 4.63 -13.99
CA ASN A 180 -4.54 3.80 -15.14
C ASN A 180 -5.64 3.75 -16.21
N GLU A 181 -6.92 3.67 -15.82
CA GLU A 181 -8.05 3.72 -16.75
C GLU A 181 -8.17 5.10 -17.41
N PHE A 182 -7.94 6.19 -16.67
CA PHE A 182 -7.87 7.54 -17.23
C PHE A 182 -6.76 7.65 -18.28
N ILE A 183 -5.56 7.13 -17.99
CA ILE A 183 -4.44 7.10 -18.95
C ILE A 183 -4.80 6.28 -20.20
N LYS A 184 -5.44 5.11 -20.07
CA LYS A 184 -5.88 4.29 -21.20
C LYS A 184 -6.89 5.03 -22.08
N LEU A 185 -7.83 5.73 -21.47
CA LEU A 185 -8.82 6.54 -22.18
C LEU A 185 -8.14 7.66 -22.98
N LEU A 186 -7.21 8.39 -22.36
CA LEU A 186 -6.46 9.45 -23.03
C LEU A 186 -5.61 8.93 -24.19
N LYS A 187 -4.93 7.79 -24.01
CA LYS A 187 -4.20 7.10 -25.09
C LYS A 187 -5.10 6.82 -26.28
N TYR A 188 -6.27 6.26 -26.02
CA TYR A 188 -7.24 5.96 -27.06
C TYR A 188 -7.62 7.21 -27.86
N PHE A 189 -7.87 8.35 -27.21
CA PHE A 189 -8.15 9.61 -27.89
C PHE A 189 -6.98 10.11 -28.74
N VAL A 190 -5.75 10.04 -28.22
CA VAL A 190 -4.54 10.48 -28.92
C VAL A 190 -4.23 9.59 -30.14
N ASP A 191 -4.56 8.30 -30.08
CA ASP A 191 -4.26 7.35 -31.16
C ASP A 191 -5.22 7.44 -32.34
N ILE A 192 -6.48 7.83 -32.12
CA ILE A 192 -7.48 7.97 -33.18
C ILE A 192 -7.46 9.34 -33.87
N GLN A 193 -6.83 10.33 -33.24
CA GLN A 193 -6.84 11.70 -33.74
C GLN A 193 -5.76 11.95 -34.79
N ASP A 194 -6.08 12.75 -35.80
CA ASP A 194 -5.08 13.22 -36.77
C ASP A 194 -4.01 14.09 -36.08
N CYS A 195 -2.74 13.82 -36.37
CA CYS A 195 -1.64 14.61 -35.87
C CYS A 195 -1.63 16.00 -36.52
N LYS A 196 -1.92 17.04 -35.73
CA LYS A 196 -1.95 18.44 -36.19
C LYS A 196 -0.59 19.13 -36.11
N LEU A 197 0.29 18.62 -35.23
CA LEU A 197 1.63 19.16 -35.01
C LEU A 197 2.71 18.10 -35.24
N GLU A 198 3.79 18.48 -35.94
CA GLU A 198 4.94 17.59 -36.14
C GLU A 198 5.73 17.40 -34.85
N GLU A 199 6.01 18.49 -34.12
CA GLU A 199 6.79 18.46 -32.89
C GLU A 199 6.35 19.55 -31.92
N VAL A 200 6.28 19.20 -30.63
CA VAL A 200 6.10 20.13 -29.51
C VAL A 200 7.30 20.02 -28.56
N ASN A 201 7.88 21.16 -28.21
CA ASN A 201 9.00 21.31 -27.30
C ASN A 201 8.50 21.93 -25.99
N ILE A 202 8.58 21.19 -24.88
CA ILE A 202 8.23 21.65 -23.53
C ILE A 202 9.53 21.92 -22.78
N ILE A 203 9.78 23.18 -22.44
CA ILE A 203 11.02 23.61 -21.80
C ILE A 203 10.70 24.00 -20.36
N VAL A 204 11.21 23.23 -19.41
CA VAL A 204 11.05 23.54 -17.98
C VAL A 204 12.11 24.55 -17.56
N GLN A 205 11.67 25.69 -17.04
CA GLN A 205 12.51 26.77 -16.58
C GLN A 205 12.94 26.54 -15.12
N ARG A 206 14.05 27.17 -14.71
CA ARG A 206 14.62 27.00 -13.35
C ARG A 206 13.70 27.46 -12.22
N ASN A 207 12.74 28.32 -12.51
CA ASN A 207 11.71 28.79 -11.57
C ASN A 207 10.48 27.85 -11.55
N GLY A 208 10.50 26.74 -12.29
CA GLY A 208 9.39 25.80 -12.42
C GLY A 208 8.33 26.19 -13.46
N SER A 209 8.46 27.32 -14.16
CA SER A 209 7.54 27.67 -15.25
C SER A 209 7.86 26.92 -16.54
N TYR A 210 6.91 26.89 -17.47
CA TYR A 210 7.02 26.14 -18.73
C TYR A 210 7.01 27.09 -19.94
N GLU A 211 7.82 26.79 -20.96
CA GLU A 211 7.64 27.32 -22.32
C GLU A 211 7.22 26.18 -23.25
N VAL A 212 6.26 26.43 -24.12
CA VAL A 212 5.75 25.44 -25.09
C VAL A 212 5.97 25.97 -26.50
N LYS A 213 6.77 25.25 -27.30
CA LYS A 213 7.15 25.68 -28.65
C LYS A 213 6.88 24.63 -29.69
N ASP A 214 6.61 25.05 -30.92
CA ASP A 214 6.51 24.15 -32.07
C ASP A 214 7.89 23.72 -32.61
N SER A 215 7.88 22.95 -33.71
CA SER A 215 9.08 22.55 -34.46
C SER A 215 9.95 23.72 -34.99
N LYS A 216 9.39 24.93 -35.11
CA LYS A 216 10.06 26.14 -35.60
C LYS A 216 10.57 27.02 -34.44
N GLY A 217 10.32 26.62 -33.19
CA GLY A 217 10.68 27.39 -32.01
C GLY A 217 9.73 28.55 -31.70
N LEU A 218 8.54 28.58 -32.32
CA LEU A 218 7.49 29.56 -32.02
C LEU A 218 6.71 29.13 -30.78
N ASP A 219 6.41 30.09 -29.90
CA ASP A 219 5.57 29.85 -28.72
C ASP A 219 4.12 29.57 -29.17
N ILE A 220 3.61 28.40 -28.78
CA ILE A 220 2.25 27.92 -29.10
C ILE A 220 1.37 27.79 -27.86
N PHE A 221 1.82 28.25 -26.69
CA PHE A 221 1.06 28.14 -25.45
C PHE A 221 -0.29 28.88 -25.55
N LYS A 222 -0.29 30.04 -26.22
CA LYS A 222 -1.52 30.81 -26.46
C LYS A 222 -2.51 30.08 -27.36
N ASP A 223 -2.01 29.32 -28.33
CA ASP A 223 -2.86 28.53 -29.22
C ASP A 223 -3.55 27.42 -28.42
N PHE A 224 -2.81 26.73 -27.54
CA PHE A 224 -3.37 25.73 -26.62
C PHE A 224 -4.41 26.32 -25.67
N LEU A 225 -4.15 27.51 -25.13
CA LEU A 225 -5.11 28.20 -24.27
C LEU A 225 -6.41 28.53 -25.02
N ASN A 226 -6.30 29.07 -26.24
CA ASN A 226 -7.46 29.46 -27.05
C ASN A 226 -8.36 28.27 -27.43
N GLU A 227 -7.79 27.07 -27.59
CA GLU A 227 -8.55 25.84 -27.86
C GLU A 227 -9.41 25.39 -26.67
N ILE A 228 -9.13 25.89 -25.46
CA ILE A 228 -9.78 25.47 -24.21
C ILE A 228 -10.69 26.58 -23.65
N THR A 229 -10.46 27.84 -24.00
CA THR A 229 -11.25 28.99 -23.49
C THR A 229 -12.71 29.00 -23.93
N ASP A 230 -13.09 28.29 -25.00
CA ASP A 230 -14.52 28.09 -25.34
C ASP A 230 -15.23 27.15 -24.35
N ILE A 231 -14.48 26.45 -23.48
CA ILE A 231 -14.95 25.42 -22.54
C ILE A 231 -14.87 25.90 -21.08
N ALA A 232 -14.07 26.93 -20.78
CA ALA A 232 -13.72 27.30 -19.42
C ALA A 232 -14.36 28.63 -18.98
N GLU A 233 -15.16 28.60 -17.91
CA GLU A 233 -15.52 29.81 -17.17
C GLU A 233 -14.25 30.48 -16.59
N GLU A 234 -14.22 31.80 -16.62
CA GLU A 234 -13.03 32.61 -16.34
C GLU A 234 -12.46 32.36 -14.92
N GLY A 235 -11.29 31.70 -14.89
CA GLY A 235 -10.36 31.74 -13.77
C GLY A 235 -10.15 30.39 -13.09
N ILE A 236 -8.87 30.00 -12.94
CA ILE A 236 -8.36 28.79 -12.27
C ILE A 236 -8.21 27.56 -13.19
N ILE A 237 -7.57 27.70 -14.37
CA ILE A 237 -7.01 26.52 -15.05
C ILE A 237 -5.51 26.45 -14.77
N ASN A 238 -5.03 25.29 -14.33
CA ASN A 238 -3.61 25.04 -14.13
C ASN A 238 -2.88 25.06 -15.49
N ILE A 239 -1.69 25.67 -15.55
CA ILE A 239 -0.85 25.70 -16.75
C ILE A 239 -0.58 24.29 -17.27
N GLU A 240 -0.36 23.34 -16.37
CA GLU A 240 -0.10 21.94 -16.70
C GLU A 240 -1.29 21.28 -17.43
N ASP A 241 -2.52 21.59 -16.99
CA ASP A 241 -3.75 21.10 -17.62
C ASP A 241 -3.93 21.68 -19.03
N ILE A 242 -3.57 22.96 -19.23
CA ILE A 242 -3.58 23.60 -20.57
C ILE A 242 -2.61 22.87 -21.50
N ILE A 243 -1.40 22.55 -21.01
CA ILE A 243 -0.39 21.86 -21.81
C ILE A 243 -0.87 20.44 -22.16
N ILE A 244 -1.34 19.66 -21.18
CA ILE A 244 -1.87 18.32 -21.43
C ILE A 244 -3.03 18.36 -22.44
N SER A 245 -3.99 19.26 -22.23
CA SER A 245 -5.15 19.40 -23.11
C SER A 245 -4.75 19.78 -24.53
N GLY A 246 -3.86 20.76 -24.71
CA GLY A 246 -3.37 21.14 -26.03
C GLY A 246 -2.57 20.02 -26.73
N LEU A 247 -1.79 19.25 -25.98
CA LEU A 247 -1.13 18.05 -26.52
C LEU A 247 -2.14 16.99 -26.97
N ILE A 248 -3.21 16.76 -26.20
CA ILE A 248 -4.27 15.81 -26.57
C ILE A 248 -4.99 16.30 -27.83
N THR A 249 -5.46 17.55 -27.85
CA THR A 249 -6.20 18.18 -28.96
C THR A 249 -5.41 18.29 -30.26
N ASN A 250 -4.08 18.32 -30.18
CA ASN A 250 -3.20 18.39 -31.34
C ASN A 250 -2.51 17.06 -31.70
N ALA A 251 -2.52 16.08 -30.78
CA ALA A 251 -1.90 14.76 -30.91
C ALA A 251 -0.55 14.80 -31.66
N PRO A 252 0.45 15.57 -31.18
CA PRO A 252 1.69 15.77 -31.92
C PRO A 252 2.39 14.44 -32.21
N LYS A 253 3.14 14.39 -33.33
CA LYS A 253 3.94 13.20 -33.66
C LYS A 253 5.11 13.01 -32.69
N LYS A 254 5.68 14.12 -32.21
CA LYS A 254 6.82 14.12 -31.30
C LYS A 254 6.68 15.17 -30.21
N ILE A 255 7.05 14.81 -28.98
CA ILE A 255 7.09 15.68 -27.82
C ILE A 255 8.50 15.62 -27.24
N LYS A 256 9.16 16.76 -27.10
CA LYS A 256 10.48 16.85 -26.47
C LYS A 256 10.36 17.63 -25.17
N ILE A 257 10.77 17.03 -24.07
CA ILE A 257 10.77 17.63 -22.74
C ILE A 257 12.20 17.98 -22.37
N TYR A 258 12.46 19.25 -22.07
CA TYR A 258 13.78 19.75 -21.71
C TYR A 258 13.84 20.16 -20.24
N ASN A 259 14.95 19.80 -19.59
CA ASN A 259 15.27 20.13 -18.20
C ASN A 259 14.22 19.65 -17.18
N GLU A 260 13.72 18.42 -17.33
CA GLU A 260 12.68 17.87 -16.45
C GLU A 260 13.06 17.87 -14.96
N GLU A 261 14.35 17.94 -14.63
CA GLU A 261 14.85 18.07 -13.26
C GLU A 261 14.39 19.35 -12.53
N TYR A 262 14.01 20.40 -13.28
CA TYR A 262 13.47 21.64 -12.70
C TYR A 262 11.95 21.60 -12.52
N CYS A 263 11.28 20.51 -12.91
CA CYS A 263 9.84 20.39 -12.82
C CYS A 263 9.41 20.13 -11.37
N ILE A 264 8.55 21.01 -10.85
CA ILE A 264 8.01 20.90 -9.49
C ILE A 264 6.99 19.76 -9.43
N ASN A 265 6.06 19.71 -10.39
CA ASN A 265 5.05 18.67 -10.49
C ASN A 265 5.55 17.49 -11.36
N LYS A 266 6.14 16.48 -10.72
CA LYS A 266 6.63 15.29 -11.45
C LYS A 266 5.48 14.46 -12.06
N GLU A 267 4.28 14.51 -11.50
CA GLU A 267 3.12 13.77 -12.00
C GLU A 267 2.66 14.30 -13.37
N PHE A 268 2.80 15.60 -13.62
CA PHE A 268 2.53 16.20 -14.93
C PHE A 268 3.40 15.58 -16.03
N ILE A 269 4.72 15.52 -15.82
CA ILE A 269 5.66 14.89 -16.77
C ILE A 269 5.37 13.40 -16.92
N GLN A 270 5.10 12.72 -15.80
CA GLN A 270 4.77 11.30 -15.82
C GLN A 270 3.48 11.03 -16.60
N THR A 271 2.48 11.90 -16.50
CA THR A 271 1.23 11.81 -17.26
C THR A 271 1.48 11.98 -18.75
N ILE A 272 2.28 12.96 -19.18
CA ILE A 272 2.66 13.13 -20.59
C ILE A 272 3.37 11.87 -21.11
N LYS A 273 4.38 11.37 -20.38
CA LYS A 273 5.08 10.13 -20.74
C LYS A 273 4.14 8.94 -20.82
N SER A 274 3.22 8.83 -19.87
CA SER A 274 2.27 7.73 -19.80
C SER A 274 1.30 7.77 -20.96
N VAL A 275 0.70 8.93 -21.29
CA VAL A 275 -0.27 9.09 -22.39
C VAL A 275 0.39 8.98 -23.76
N PHE A 276 1.51 9.66 -24.01
CA PHE A 276 2.08 9.77 -25.36
C PHE A 276 3.17 8.73 -25.66
N GLY A 277 3.65 7.99 -24.65
CA GLY A 277 4.54 6.84 -24.81
C GLY A 277 5.79 7.15 -25.63
N GLU A 278 5.99 6.40 -26.71
CA GLU A 278 7.16 6.50 -27.60
C GLU A 278 7.28 7.85 -28.32
N ARG A 279 6.23 8.68 -28.33
CA ARG A 279 6.28 10.03 -28.92
C ARG A 279 7.09 11.00 -28.05
N VAL A 280 7.43 10.64 -26.80
CA VAL A 280 8.10 11.53 -25.83
C VAL A 280 9.61 11.26 -25.74
N GLU A 281 10.42 12.31 -25.87
CA GLU A 281 11.87 12.29 -25.65
C GLU A 281 12.26 13.31 -24.58
N THR A 282 13.18 12.94 -23.68
CA THR A 282 13.70 13.85 -22.64
C THR A 282 15.13 14.29 -22.95
N HIS A 283 15.44 15.55 -22.66
CA HIS A 283 16.73 16.16 -22.92
C HIS A 283 17.18 17.05 -21.75
N SER A 284 18.47 17.01 -21.44
CA SER A 284 19.08 17.78 -20.33
C SER A 284 19.35 19.25 -20.66
N SER A 285 19.22 19.68 -21.91
CA SER A 285 19.41 21.07 -22.30
C SER A 285 18.72 21.42 -23.60
N TYR A 286 18.12 22.62 -23.65
CA TYR A 286 17.56 23.19 -24.87
C TYR A 286 18.64 23.98 -25.62
N ASN A 287 19.35 23.33 -26.55
CA ASN A 287 20.26 24.02 -27.47
C ASN A 287 19.50 24.41 -28.73
N ASN A 288 19.23 25.70 -28.88
CA ASN A 288 18.59 26.29 -30.07
C ASN A 288 19.55 26.20 -31.28
N ILE A 289 19.75 25.01 -31.84
CA ILE A 289 20.41 24.86 -33.13
C ILE A 289 19.35 25.16 -34.19
N LEU A 290 19.04 26.45 -34.35
CA LEU A 290 18.49 26.96 -35.59
C LEU A 290 19.51 26.63 -36.67
N LYS A 291 19.30 25.51 -37.39
CA LYS A 291 19.95 25.26 -38.68
C LYS A 291 19.51 26.39 -39.60
N LYS A 292 20.39 27.39 -39.74
CA LYS A 292 20.42 28.29 -40.89
C LYS A 292 20.72 27.49 -42.16
#